data_AF-A0A8B6H4S4-F1
#
_entry.id   AF-A0A8B6H4S4-F1
#
_cell.length_a   1.000
_cell.length_b   1.000
_cell.length_c   1.000
_cell.angle_alpha   90.00
_cell.angle_beta   90.00
_cell.angle_gamma   90.00
#
_symmetry.space_group_name_H-M   'P 1'
#
loop_
_entity.id
_entity.type
_entity.pdbx_description
1 polymer ?
#
loop_
_entity_poly.entity_id
_entity_poly.type
_entity_poly.pdbx_seq_one_letter_code
_entity_poly.pdbx_strand_id
1 'polypeptide(L)'
;MTGWYGSKVLYFGDHVYSDLADPSLKYGWRTGAIIPELETEIEKSNTLKFQGAVHWLCCLQDLIEESQEDRDPSVTILRNEWLKERDELRDYTKSLFNPHFGSIFRTYHNPTYFSRRLARFADIYMSDITDLLEYSTCHTFYPRRMALPHEHPPYSDL
;
A
#
# COMPACT_ATOMS: atom_id res chain seq x y z
N MET A 1 38.21 7.15 -9.56
CA MET A 1 36.86 6.77 -9.10
C MET A 1 36.65 7.32 -7.71
N THR A 2 35.44 7.78 -7.37
CA THR A 2 35.07 8.56 -6.17
C THR A 2 35.29 7.89 -4.81
N GLY A 3 35.63 6.59 -4.77
CA GLY A 3 35.85 5.84 -3.53
C GLY A 3 34.56 5.48 -2.78
N TRP A 4 33.38 5.75 -3.35
CA TRP A 4 32.09 5.42 -2.78
C TRP A 4 31.68 3.99 -3.13
N TYR A 5 31.19 3.22 -2.15
CA TYR A 5 30.81 1.83 -2.31
C TYR A 5 29.68 1.42 -1.34
N GLY A 6 28.91 0.42 -1.74
CA GLY A 6 27.86 -0.20 -0.91
C GLY A 6 26.85 0.82 -0.36
N SER A 7 26.53 0.68 0.92
CA SER A 7 25.50 1.47 1.61
C SER A 7 25.83 2.95 1.82
N LYS A 8 27.00 3.42 1.36
CA LYS A 8 27.40 4.84 1.39
C LYS A 8 26.86 5.64 0.20
N VAL A 9 26.23 4.96 -0.76
CA VAL A 9 25.60 5.57 -1.93
C VAL A 9 24.09 5.38 -1.81
N LEU A 10 23.34 6.47 -2.01
CA LEU A 10 21.90 6.48 -2.19
C LEU A 10 21.62 6.89 -3.64
N TYR A 11 21.05 5.98 -4.42
CA TYR A 11 20.72 6.17 -5.83
C TYR A 11 19.22 6.34 -6.00
N PHE A 12 18.81 7.32 -6.82
CA PHE A 12 17.40 7.56 -7.14
C PHE A 12 17.10 7.21 -8.59
N GLY A 13 15.92 6.62 -8.82
CA GLY A 13 15.41 6.30 -10.14
C GLY A 13 13.89 6.31 -10.17
N ASP A 14 13.31 6.46 -11.35
CA ASP A 14 11.87 6.48 -11.58
C ASP A 14 11.34 5.12 -12.07
N HIS A 15 12.22 4.26 -12.60
CA HIS A 15 11.83 2.95 -13.07
C HIS A 15 12.41 1.82 -12.21
N VAL A 16 11.54 1.22 -11.37
CA VAL A 16 11.89 0.17 -10.38
C VAL A 16 12.77 -0.96 -10.96
N TYR A 17 12.52 -1.40 -12.21
CA TYR A 17 13.27 -2.51 -12.81
C TYR A 17 14.63 -2.15 -13.41
N SER A 18 14.69 -1.11 -14.25
CA SER A 18 15.93 -0.73 -14.93
C SER A 18 16.88 -0.02 -13.98
N ASP A 19 16.33 0.76 -13.05
CA ASP A 19 17.13 1.72 -12.30
C ASP A 19 17.48 1.18 -10.93
N LEU A 20 16.57 0.49 -10.24
CA LEU A 20 16.75 0.18 -8.81
C LEU A 20 17.23 -1.25 -8.54
N ALA A 21 16.86 -2.21 -9.40
CA ALA A 21 17.17 -3.62 -9.17
C ALA A 21 18.69 -3.89 -9.19
N ASP A 22 19.41 -3.35 -10.18
CA ASP A 22 20.84 -3.59 -10.33
C ASP A 22 21.68 -2.87 -9.25
N PRO A 23 21.48 -1.56 -8.95
CA PRO A 23 22.10 -0.87 -7.82
C PRO A 23 21.92 -1.58 -6.48
N SER A 24 20.70 -2.04 -6.21
CA SER A 24 20.39 -2.76 -4.97
C SER A 24 21.06 -4.14 -4.92
N LEU A 25 20.86 -4.98 -5.95
CA LEU A 25 21.28 -6.38 -5.90
C LEU A 25 22.76 -6.62 -6.19
N LYS A 26 23.37 -5.86 -7.11
CA LYS A 26 24.75 -6.10 -7.57
C LYS A 26 25.76 -5.25 -6.82
N TYR A 27 25.40 -4.01 -6.48
CA TYR A 27 26.33 -3.02 -5.92
C TYR A 27 26.09 -2.74 -4.43
N GLY A 28 24.97 -3.21 -3.88
CA GLY A 28 24.61 -3.01 -2.48
C GLY A 28 24.37 -1.54 -2.11
N TRP A 29 23.98 -0.73 -3.10
CA TRP A 29 23.65 0.67 -2.89
C TRP A 29 22.28 0.78 -2.23
N ARG A 30 22.09 1.85 -1.45
CA ARG A 30 20.74 2.24 -1.02
C ARG A 30 20.00 2.85 -2.20
N THR A 31 18.70 2.69 -2.25
CA THR A 31 17.89 3.08 -3.40
C THR A 31 16.64 3.84 -2.99
N GLY A 32 16.34 4.91 -3.72
CA GLY A 32 15.11 5.67 -3.61
C GLY A 32 14.32 5.61 -4.91
N ALA A 33 13.00 5.44 -4.83
CA ALA A 33 12.12 5.49 -6.01
C ALA A 33 11.38 6.83 -6.09
N ILE A 34 11.31 7.40 -7.28
CA ILE A 34 10.46 8.57 -7.58
C ILE A 34 9.24 8.05 -8.35
N ILE A 35 8.04 8.24 -7.80
CA ILE A 35 6.80 7.68 -8.34
C ILE A 35 5.76 8.81 -8.41
N PRO A 36 5.68 9.55 -9.52
CA PRO A 36 4.78 10.70 -9.63
C PRO A 36 3.32 10.34 -9.34
N GLU A 37 2.88 9.14 -9.71
CA GLU A 37 1.51 8.66 -9.45
C GLU A 37 1.17 8.55 -7.95
N LEU A 38 2.17 8.54 -7.08
CA LEU A 38 1.98 8.48 -5.62
C LEU A 38 1.16 9.66 -5.10
N GLU A 39 1.36 10.86 -5.65
CA GLU A 39 0.67 12.07 -5.18
C GLU A 39 -0.85 11.90 -5.33
N THR A 40 -1.31 11.59 -6.55
CA THR A 40 -2.74 11.35 -6.82
C THR A 40 -3.28 10.15 -6.03
N GLU A 41 -2.46 9.13 -5.79
CA GLU A 41 -2.86 7.97 -4.99
C GLU A 41 -3.12 8.36 -3.52
N ILE A 42 -2.23 9.18 -2.93
CA ILE A 42 -2.34 9.71 -1.57
C ILE A 42 -3.58 10.61 -1.46
N GLU A 43 -3.77 11.53 -2.39
CA GLU A 43 -4.94 12.42 -2.43
C GLU A 43 -6.25 11.63 -2.41
N LYS A 44 -6.39 10.62 -3.28
CA LYS A 44 -7.58 9.78 -3.38
C LYS A 44 -7.78 8.94 -2.11
N SER A 45 -6.71 8.34 -1.61
CA SER A 45 -6.75 7.47 -0.43
C SER A 45 -7.08 8.23 0.86
N ASN A 46 -6.73 9.52 0.93
CA ASN A 46 -7.03 10.36 2.08
C ASN A 46 -8.40 11.06 2.02
N THR A 47 -9.21 10.81 0.98
CA THR A 47 -10.58 11.32 0.95
C THR A 47 -11.47 10.59 1.96
N LEU A 48 -12.37 11.33 2.62
CA LEU A 48 -13.36 10.75 3.53
C LEU A 48 -14.25 9.68 2.86
N LYS A 49 -14.52 9.84 1.56
CA LYS A 49 -15.28 8.88 0.76
C LYS A 49 -14.56 7.53 0.68
N PHE A 50 -13.27 7.55 0.34
CA PHE A 50 -12.48 6.32 0.26
C PHE A 50 -12.29 5.69 1.64
N GLN A 51 -11.91 6.48 2.65
CA GLN A 51 -11.70 6.00 4.01
C GLN A 51 -12.98 5.39 4.61
N GLY A 52 -14.12 6.07 4.46
CA GLY A 52 -15.41 5.56 4.91
C GLY A 52 -15.82 4.28 4.20
N ALA A 53 -15.62 4.19 2.89
CA ALA A 53 -15.92 2.97 2.13
C ALA A 53 -15.02 1.79 2.53
N VAL A 54 -13.72 2.01 2.77
CA VAL A 54 -12.80 0.98 3.24
C VAL A 54 -13.14 0.54 4.67
N HIS A 55 -13.46 1.49 5.56
CA HIS A 55 -13.89 1.17 6.91
C HIS A 55 -15.16 0.30 6.90
N TRP A 56 -16.15 0.69 6.10
CA TRP A 56 -17.39 -0.09 5.98
C TRP A 56 -17.17 -1.46 5.33
N LEU A 57 -16.26 -1.56 4.36
CA LEU A 57 -15.83 -2.87 3.82
C LEU A 57 -15.27 -3.79 4.91
N CYS A 58 -14.47 -3.27 5.84
CA CYS A 58 -13.96 -4.05 6.97
C CYS A 58 -15.11 -4.48 7.89
N CYS A 59 -16.00 -3.57 8.28
CA CYS A 59 -17.15 -3.92 9.13
C CYS A 59 -18.06 -4.98 8.49
N LEU A 60 -18.35 -4.87 7.20
CA LEU A 60 -19.12 -5.89 6.47
C LEU A 60 -18.39 -7.23 6.45
N GLN A 61 -17.07 -7.22 6.25
CA GLN A 61 -16.25 -8.43 6.27
C GLN A 61 -16.37 -9.13 7.64
N ASP A 62 -16.26 -8.38 8.74
CA ASP A 62 -16.40 -8.90 10.10
C ASP A 62 -17.80 -9.49 10.35
N LEU A 63 -18.87 -8.78 9.98
CA LEU A 63 -20.26 -9.26 10.11
C LEU A 63 -20.54 -10.51 9.27
N ILE A 64 -19.99 -10.58 8.06
CA ILE A 64 -20.10 -11.75 7.20
C ILE A 64 -19.38 -12.94 7.82
N GLU A 65 -18.21 -12.73 8.42
CA GLU A 65 -17.42 -13.77 9.09
C GLU A 65 -18.12 -14.30 10.34
N GLU A 66 -18.68 -13.43 11.18
CA GLU A 66 -19.44 -13.82 12.38
C GLU A 66 -20.72 -14.62 12.04
N SER A 67 -21.35 -14.32 10.89
CA SER A 67 -22.61 -14.95 10.48
C SER A 67 -22.46 -16.25 9.66
N GLN A 68 -21.24 -16.77 9.46
CA GLN A 68 -21.03 -17.94 8.58
C GLN A 68 -21.63 -19.24 9.14
N GLU A 69 -21.60 -19.42 10.46
CA GLU A 69 -22.03 -20.66 11.11
C GLU A 69 -23.54 -20.72 11.36
N ASP A 70 -24.22 -19.57 11.29
CA ASP A 70 -25.66 -19.49 11.50
C ASP A 70 -26.43 -20.11 10.32
N ARG A 71 -27.38 -21.00 10.66
CA ARG A 71 -28.22 -21.75 9.72
C ARG A 71 -29.65 -21.22 9.64
N ASP A 72 -30.00 -20.17 10.37
CA ASP A 72 -31.28 -19.50 10.24
C ASP A 72 -31.42 -18.98 8.79
N PRO A 73 -32.52 -19.32 8.08
CA PRO A 73 -32.80 -18.79 6.75
C PRO A 73 -32.77 -17.26 6.69
N SER A 74 -33.19 -16.58 7.75
CA SER A 74 -33.22 -15.11 7.85
C SER A 74 -31.81 -14.53 7.85
N VAL A 75 -30.89 -15.13 8.61
CA VAL A 75 -29.48 -14.74 8.66
C VAL A 75 -28.79 -15.04 7.33
N THR A 76 -29.13 -16.16 6.69
CA THR A 76 -28.61 -16.48 5.36
C THR A 76 -29.00 -15.44 4.30
N ILE A 77 -30.24 -14.94 4.34
CA ILE A 77 -30.70 -13.88 3.43
C ILE A 77 -29.91 -12.60 3.69
N LEU A 78 -29.82 -12.16 4.94
CA LEU A 78 -29.08 -10.95 5.32
C LEU A 78 -27.60 -11.02 4.92
N ARG A 79 -26.96 -12.17 5.13
CA ARG A 79 -25.56 -12.40 4.71
C ARG A 79 -25.38 -12.26 3.19
N ASN A 80 -26.34 -12.73 2.39
CA ASN A 80 -26.29 -12.54 0.94
C ASN A 80 -26.45 -11.07 0.54
N GLU A 81 -27.24 -10.29 1.27
CA GLU A 81 -27.35 -8.84 1.08
C GLU A 81 -26.01 -8.14 1.38
N TRP A 82 -25.37 -8.48 2.51
CA TRP A 82 -24.04 -7.95 2.85
C TRP A 82 -22.97 -8.34 1.84
N LEU A 83 -23.00 -9.57 1.31
CA LEU A 83 -22.07 -9.99 0.25
C LEU A 83 -22.22 -9.14 -1.01
N LYS A 84 -23.47 -8.84 -1.39
CA LYS A 84 -23.77 -7.96 -2.54
C LYS A 84 -23.28 -6.53 -2.28
N GLU A 85 -23.59 -5.96 -1.11
CA GLU A 85 -23.16 -4.62 -0.73
C GLU A 85 -21.62 -4.51 -0.68
N ARG A 86 -20.94 -5.52 -0.14
CA ARG A 86 -19.48 -5.61 -0.14
C ARG A 86 -18.92 -5.57 -1.56
N ASP A 87 -19.52 -6.29 -2.50
CA ASP A 87 -19.05 -6.31 -3.90
C ASP A 87 -19.31 -4.96 -4.60
N GLU A 88 -20.43 -4.29 -4.31
CA GLU A 88 -20.69 -2.92 -4.79
C GLU A 88 -19.67 -1.91 -4.25
N LEU A 89 -19.30 -1.98 -2.97
CA LEU A 89 -18.28 -1.13 -2.36
C LEU A 89 -16.87 -1.41 -2.91
N ARG A 90 -16.58 -2.67 -3.25
CA ARG A 90 -15.33 -3.06 -3.91
C ARG A 90 -15.20 -2.39 -5.29
N ASP A 91 -16.27 -2.39 -6.07
CA ASP A 91 -16.29 -1.71 -7.36
C ASP A 91 -16.23 -0.18 -7.20
N TYR A 92 -16.97 0.36 -6.23
CA TYR A 92 -16.93 1.78 -5.89
C TYR A 92 -15.51 2.26 -5.54
N THR A 93 -14.86 1.59 -4.59
CA THR A 93 -13.50 1.95 -4.15
C THR A 93 -12.47 1.87 -5.29
N LYS A 94 -12.59 0.86 -6.16
CA LYS A 94 -11.77 0.75 -7.37
C LYS A 94 -12.01 1.89 -8.35
N SER A 95 -13.27 2.29 -8.54
CA SER A 95 -13.66 3.37 -9.46
C SER A 95 -13.11 4.75 -9.09
N LEU A 96 -12.70 4.96 -7.83
CA LEU A 96 -12.09 6.20 -7.37
C LEU A 96 -10.68 6.40 -7.95
N PHE A 97 -10.01 5.32 -8.34
CA PHE A 97 -8.67 5.34 -8.95
C PHE A 97 -8.75 5.38 -10.48
N ASN A 98 -7.72 4.90 -11.17
CA ASN A 98 -7.75 4.86 -12.63
C ASN A 98 -8.92 3.96 -13.11
N PRO A 99 -9.76 4.42 -14.05
CA PRO A 99 -10.95 3.67 -14.47
C PRO A 99 -10.63 2.33 -15.15
N HIS A 100 -9.43 2.16 -15.71
CA HIS A 100 -9.04 0.95 -16.44
C HIS A 100 -8.39 -0.10 -15.55
N PHE A 101 -7.51 0.32 -14.63
CA PHE A 101 -6.71 -0.62 -13.82
C PHE A 101 -6.80 -0.40 -12.31
N GLY A 102 -7.47 0.66 -11.85
CA GLY A 102 -7.59 1.00 -10.44
C GLY A 102 -6.31 1.60 -9.86
N SER A 103 -6.06 1.31 -8.58
CA SER A 103 -4.87 1.73 -7.85
C SER A 103 -3.62 1.01 -8.39
N ILE A 104 -2.51 1.74 -8.54
CA ILE A 104 -1.24 1.11 -8.95
C ILE A 104 -0.64 0.31 -7.78
N PHE A 105 -0.99 0.65 -6.54
CA PHE A 105 -0.38 0.06 -5.35
C PHE A 105 -1.17 -1.12 -4.78
N ARG A 106 -2.50 -1.15 -4.93
CA ARG A 106 -3.35 -2.14 -4.24
C ARG A 106 -4.57 -2.55 -5.07
N THR A 107 -4.93 -3.83 -4.95
CA THR A 107 -6.23 -4.33 -5.38
C THR A 107 -6.91 -5.03 -4.21
N TYR A 108 -8.02 -4.49 -3.73
CA TYR A 108 -8.69 -4.93 -2.51
C TYR A 108 -7.71 -5.01 -1.32
N HIS A 109 -7.49 -6.20 -0.76
CA HIS A 109 -6.55 -6.45 0.34
C HIS A 109 -5.09 -6.65 -0.13
N ASN A 110 -4.86 -6.89 -1.41
CA ASN A 110 -3.56 -7.33 -1.92
C ASN A 110 -2.71 -6.18 -2.46
N PRO A 111 -1.43 -6.07 -2.07
CA PRO A 111 -0.50 -5.21 -2.79
C PRO A 111 -0.31 -5.73 -4.22
N THR A 112 -0.28 -4.81 -5.18
CA THR A 112 -0.03 -5.14 -6.59
C THR A 112 1.39 -5.69 -6.78
N TYR A 113 1.64 -6.26 -7.95
CA TYR A 113 2.98 -6.67 -8.33
C TYR A 113 3.98 -5.49 -8.31
N PHE A 114 3.54 -4.30 -8.72
CA PHE A 114 4.31 -3.07 -8.62
C PHE A 114 4.70 -2.77 -7.17
N SER A 115 3.75 -2.71 -6.23
CA SER A 115 4.02 -2.47 -4.81
C SER A 115 5.00 -3.47 -4.20
N ARG A 116 4.82 -4.77 -4.49
CA ARG A 116 5.73 -5.80 -3.96
C ARG A 116 7.16 -5.63 -4.46
N ARG A 117 7.32 -5.15 -5.70
CA ARG A 117 8.62 -4.91 -6.31
C ARG A 117 9.26 -3.63 -5.80
N LEU A 118 8.48 -2.58 -5.68
CA LEU A 118 8.90 -1.33 -5.06
C LEU A 118 9.41 -1.59 -3.64
N ALA A 119 8.63 -2.26 -2.80
CA ALA A 119 9.01 -2.60 -1.42
C ALA A 119 10.26 -3.49 -1.32
N ARG A 120 10.63 -4.19 -2.40
CA ARG A 120 11.84 -5.02 -2.45
C ARG A 120 13.08 -4.23 -2.86
N PHE A 121 12.92 -3.25 -3.75
CA PHE A 121 14.04 -2.63 -4.44
C PHE A 121 14.26 -1.16 -4.10
N ALA A 122 13.35 -0.53 -3.37
CA ALA A 122 13.49 0.84 -2.89
C ALA A 122 13.45 0.85 -1.36
N ASP A 123 14.48 1.45 -0.76
CA ASP A 123 14.52 1.70 0.68
C ASP A 123 13.54 2.80 1.10
N ILE A 124 13.40 3.80 0.24
CA ILE A 124 12.46 4.92 0.37
C ILE A 124 11.79 5.18 -0.98
N TYR A 125 10.59 5.74 -0.98
CA TYR A 125 9.93 6.18 -2.19
C TYR A 125 9.13 7.46 -1.92
N MET A 126 8.99 8.28 -2.94
CA MET A 126 8.39 9.62 -2.85
C MET A 126 7.77 9.99 -4.20
N SER A 127 6.92 11.03 -4.22
CA SER A 127 6.33 11.54 -5.45
C SER A 127 7.33 12.36 -6.26
N ASP A 128 8.10 13.20 -5.56
CA ASP A 128 9.10 14.09 -6.14
C ASP A 128 10.39 14.09 -5.30
N ILE A 129 11.54 14.26 -5.93
CA ILE A 129 12.82 14.30 -5.22
C ILE A 129 12.93 15.48 -4.24
N THR A 130 12.19 16.55 -4.51
CA THR A 130 12.12 17.74 -3.65
C THR A 130 11.45 17.46 -2.32
N ASP A 131 10.71 16.35 -2.17
CA ASP A 131 10.15 15.89 -0.89
C ASP A 131 11.26 15.69 0.18
N LEU A 132 12.50 15.42 -0.24
CA LEU A 132 13.65 15.31 0.67
C LEU A 132 14.11 16.64 1.25
N LEU A 133 13.77 17.78 0.64
CA LEU A 133 14.14 19.10 1.14
C LEU A 133 13.42 19.44 2.45
N GLU A 134 12.34 18.73 2.78
CA GLU A 134 11.66 18.83 4.07
C GLU A 134 12.45 18.21 5.24
N TYR A 135 13.51 17.45 4.93
CA TYR A 135 14.30 16.72 5.90
C TYR A 135 15.71 17.33 6.06
N SER A 136 16.25 17.22 7.28
CA SER A 136 17.65 17.54 7.54
C SER A 136 18.58 16.55 6.82
N THR A 137 19.76 17.01 6.41
CA THR A 137 20.82 16.15 5.85
C THR A 137 21.35 15.09 6.81
N CYS A 138 21.07 15.23 8.12
CA CYS A 138 21.40 14.24 9.15
C CYS A 138 20.19 13.36 9.54
N HIS A 139 19.07 13.44 8.82
CA HIS A 139 17.88 12.67 9.14
C HIS A 139 18.11 11.17 8.95
N THR A 140 17.54 10.37 9.86
CA THR A 140 17.58 8.90 9.78
C THR A 140 16.15 8.38 9.67
N PHE A 141 15.83 7.73 8.55
CA PHE A 141 14.53 7.12 8.32
C PHE A 141 14.45 5.74 9.00
N TYR A 142 13.37 5.51 9.74
CA TYR A 142 13.09 4.23 10.39
C TYR A 142 11.81 3.62 9.79
N PRO A 143 11.88 2.43 9.16
CA PRO A 143 10.68 1.78 8.64
C PRO A 143 9.77 1.32 9.77
N ARG A 144 8.45 1.42 9.57
CA ARG A 144 7.48 0.88 10.52
C ARG A 144 7.48 -0.65 10.46
N ARG A 145 7.40 -1.30 11.63
CA ARG A 145 7.29 -2.76 11.73
C ARG A 145 5.91 -3.20 11.25
N MET A 146 5.86 -4.00 10.19
CA MET A 146 4.63 -4.68 9.76
C MET A 146 4.45 -5.96 10.56
N ALA A 147 3.27 -6.15 11.15
CA ALA A 147 2.94 -7.39 11.86
C ALA A 147 2.78 -8.55 10.87
N LEU A 148 3.29 -9.73 11.24
CA LEU A 148 2.99 -10.96 10.52
C LEU A 148 1.58 -11.47 10.87
N PRO A 149 0.95 -12.35 10.08
CA PRO A 149 -0.41 -12.83 10.35
C PRO A 149 -0.62 -13.52 11.71
N HIS A 150 0.45 -13.98 12.36
CA HIS A 150 0.41 -14.60 13.70
C HIS A 150 0.87 -13.66 14.82
N GLU A 151 1.12 -12.38 14.51
CA GLU A 151 1.53 -11.37 15.47
C GLU A 151 0.36 -10.43 15.78
N HIS A 152 0.26 -10.00 17.03
CA HIS A 152 -0.65 -8.92 17.38
C HIS A 152 -0.17 -7.61 16.74
N PRO A 153 -1.07 -6.85 16.07
CA PRO A 153 -0.72 -5.54 15.54
C PRO A 153 -0.29 -4.60 16.69
N PRO A 154 0.86 -3.92 16.59
CA PRO A 154 1.39 -3.11 17.70
C PRO A 154 0.54 -1.87 18.06
N TYR A 155 -0.52 -1.55 17.31
CA TYR A 155 -1.34 -0.34 17.46
C TYR A 155 -2.84 -0.57 17.22
N SER A 156 -3.34 -1.81 17.35
CA SER A 156 -4.76 -2.10 17.16
C SER A 156 -5.68 -1.64 18.31
N ASP A 157 -5.12 -1.08 19.39
CA ASP A 157 -5.86 -0.66 20.59
C ASP A 157 -6.06 0.86 20.71
N LEU A 158 -5.98 1.63 19.61
CA LEU A 158 -6.28 3.07 19.56
C LEU A 158 -7.49 3.39 18.68
#